data_AF-A0A9Q9YZJ3-F1
#
_entry.id   AF-A0A9Q9YZJ3-F1
#
_cell.length_a   1.000
_cell.length_b   1.000
_cell.length_c   1.000
_cell.angle_alpha   90.00
_cell.angle_beta   90.00
_cell.angle_gamma   90.00
#
_symmetry.space_group_name_H-M   'P 1'
#
loop_
_entity.id
_entity.type
_entity.pdbx_description
1 polymer ?
#
loop_
_entity_poly.entity_id
_entity_poly.type
_entity_poly.pdbx_seq_one_letter_code
_entity_poly.pdbx_strand_id
1 'polypeptide(L)'
;MNLDQPLIKRDPSTDLLSVNVNQELIAVLKDMNHLKNLNQMNIPSAAMKVYENRKMFFKNLGSLHLLVQRYSKLKQTALEVEAAHMRDEMETVEWHIHRAETGLTCQDQNSWDYICTLKDTVYQLETRLQKTKDNIDMMEVLMNGWSKQPMFCRKDHKKESTLQLDVRAARVAKTYNNLRKDGETIHNLSQENMILFFAADSSSDASKANLEYVDEMMVEGFFSAVSTSLEVLLSIWRGQ
;
A
#
# COMPACT_ATOMS: atom_id res chain seq x y z
N MET A 1 18.52 32.99 4.58
CA MET A 1 18.69 31.52 4.56
C MET A 1 18.08 30.97 5.83
N ASN A 2 16.95 30.26 5.76
CA ASN A 2 16.27 29.74 6.96
C ASN A 2 16.56 28.25 7.11
N LEU A 3 17.75 27.93 7.61
CA LEU A 3 18.12 26.55 8.00
C LEU A 3 17.65 26.20 9.42
N ASP A 4 17.18 27.21 10.16
CA ASP A 4 16.70 27.13 11.56
C ASP A 4 15.19 26.92 11.66
N GLN A 5 14.51 26.75 10.52
CA GLN A 5 13.09 26.40 10.52
C GLN A 5 12.88 24.90 10.72
N PRO A 6 11.73 24.50 11.27
CA PRO A 6 11.35 23.09 11.35
C PRO A 6 11.34 22.43 9.98
N LEU A 7 11.70 21.15 9.92
CA LEU A 7 11.84 20.40 8.67
C LEU A 7 10.48 20.07 8.01
N ILE A 8 9.42 19.93 8.80
CA ILE A 8 8.08 19.60 8.32
C ILE A 8 7.14 20.77 8.64
N LYS A 9 6.18 21.02 7.75
CA LYS A 9 5.04 21.89 8.02
C LYS A 9 3.74 21.15 7.75
N ARG A 10 2.71 21.46 8.54
CA ARG A 10 1.36 20.93 8.38
C ARG A 10 0.43 22.04 7.94
N ASP A 11 -0.42 21.72 6.97
CA ASP A 11 -1.49 22.61 6.57
C ASP A 11 -2.63 22.52 7.60
N PRO A 12 -2.99 23.62 8.29
CA PRO A 12 -4.02 23.60 9.32
C PRO A 12 -5.44 23.33 8.78
N SER A 13 -5.66 23.48 7.48
CA SER A 13 -6.96 23.28 6.83
C SER A 13 -7.14 21.87 6.27
N THR A 14 -6.06 21.25 5.78
CA THR A 14 -6.12 19.92 5.14
C THR A 14 -5.47 18.81 5.97
N ASP A 15 -4.79 19.16 7.08
CA ASP A 15 -3.99 18.24 7.90
C ASP A 15 -2.88 17.51 7.11
N LEU A 16 -2.54 18.01 5.92
CA LEU A 16 -1.51 17.44 5.06
C LEU A 16 -0.12 17.94 5.44
N LEU A 17 0.83 17.02 5.43
CA LEU A 17 2.23 17.30 5.67
C LEU A 17 2.92 17.75 4.40
N SER A 18 3.87 18.67 4.53
CA SER A 18 4.77 19.07 3.46
C SER A 18 6.15 19.38 4.00
N VAL A 19 7.15 19.24 3.14
CA VAL A 19 8.54 19.57 3.49
C VAL A 19 8.70 21.08 3.58
N ASN A 20 9.27 21.56 4.67
CA ASN A 20 9.48 22.99 4.92
C ASN A 20 10.90 23.42 4.58
N VAL A 21 11.29 23.24 3.31
CA VAL A 21 12.60 23.64 2.80
C VAL A 21 12.42 24.65 1.67
N ASN A 22 13.11 25.80 1.76
CA ASN A 22 12.99 26.87 0.78
C ASN A 22 13.51 26.41 -0.61
N GLN A 23 12.69 26.58 -1.64
CA GLN A 23 13.00 26.24 -3.03
C GLN A 23 14.16 27.08 -3.59
N GLU A 24 14.33 28.33 -3.13
CA GLU A 24 15.47 29.19 -3.45
C GLU A 24 16.78 28.62 -2.89
N LEU A 25 16.76 28.02 -1.70
CA LEU A 25 17.94 27.35 -1.12
C LEU A 25 18.35 26.14 -1.97
N ILE A 26 17.38 25.37 -2.44
CA ILE A 26 17.62 24.23 -3.35
C ILE A 26 18.23 24.72 -4.67
N ALA A 27 17.71 25.82 -5.23
CA ALA A 27 18.24 26.43 -6.46
C ALA A 27 19.68 26.93 -6.27
N VAL A 28 19.94 27.69 -5.21
CA VAL A 28 21.28 28.19 -4.88
C VAL A 28 22.26 27.04 -4.68
N LEU A 29 21.90 25.97 -3.97
CA LEU A 29 22.77 24.82 -3.75
C LEU A 29 23.06 24.01 -5.03
N LYS A 30 22.13 24.00 -5.99
CA LYS A 30 22.33 23.40 -7.31
C LYS A 30 23.26 24.25 -8.18
N ASP A 31 23.11 25.57 -8.10
CA ASP A 31 23.81 26.53 -8.95
C ASP A 31 25.11 27.08 -8.33
N MET A 32 25.45 26.70 -7.09
CA MET A 32 26.65 27.16 -6.38
C MET A 32 27.97 26.79 -7.06
N ASN A 33 27.99 25.77 -7.94
CA ASN A 33 29.14 25.53 -8.82
C ASN A 33 29.40 26.72 -9.77
N HIS A 34 28.35 27.33 -10.30
CA HIS A 34 28.46 28.53 -11.14
C HIS A 34 28.91 29.74 -10.33
N LEU A 35 28.38 29.92 -9.11
CA LEU A 35 28.77 31.02 -8.21
C LEU A 35 30.23 30.91 -7.73
N LYS A 36 30.71 29.69 -7.41
CA LYS A 36 32.11 29.45 -7.03
C LYS A 36 33.08 29.74 -8.18
N ASN A 37 32.67 29.46 -9.43
CA ASN A 37 33.46 29.76 -10.62
C ASN A 37 33.47 31.25 -10.99
N LEU A 38 32.50 32.03 -10.51
CA LEU A 38 32.35 33.47 -10.82
C LEU A 38 33.10 34.40 -9.84
N ASN A 39 33.80 33.87 -8.82
CA ASN A 39 34.54 34.65 -7.81
C ASN A 39 33.73 35.78 -7.11
N GLN A 40 32.40 35.73 -7.17
CA GLN A 40 31.52 36.71 -6.53
C GLN A 40 31.09 36.26 -5.13
N MET A 41 31.69 36.92 -4.13
CA MET A 41 31.16 37.33 -2.82
C MET A 41 30.59 36.33 -1.78
N ASN A 42 31.02 36.55 -0.53
CA ASN A 42 30.28 36.52 0.75
C ASN A 42 29.16 35.47 0.89
N ILE A 43 29.52 34.19 0.78
CA ILE A 43 28.62 33.09 1.12
C ILE A 43 28.60 32.92 2.66
N PRO A 44 27.44 32.94 3.33
CA PRO A 44 27.34 32.66 4.77
C PRO A 44 27.92 31.28 5.11
N SER A 45 28.63 31.18 6.24
CA SER A 45 29.32 29.93 6.65
C SER A 45 28.38 28.72 6.75
N ALA A 46 27.13 28.93 7.16
CA ALA A 46 26.09 27.90 7.18
C ALA A 46 25.76 27.35 5.78
N ALA A 47 25.73 28.20 4.76
CA ALA A 47 25.53 27.79 3.37
C ALA A 47 26.70 26.96 2.84
N MET A 48 27.92 27.36 3.21
CA MET A 48 29.15 26.68 2.82
C MET A 48 29.16 25.24 3.35
N LYS A 49 28.80 25.03 4.62
CA LYS A 49 28.69 23.70 5.24
C LYS A 49 27.66 22.80 4.54
N VAL A 50 26.49 23.35 4.20
CA VAL A 50 25.46 22.59 3.47
C VAL A 50 25.94 22.23 2.06
N TYR A 51 26.68 23.13 1.40
CA TYR A 51 27.24 22.89 0.08
C TYR A 51 28.36 21.82 0.09
N GLU A 52 29.25 21.85 1.08
CA GLU A 52 30.29 20.83 1.29
C GLU A 52 29.66 19.44 1.46
N ASN A 53 28.54 19.36 2.16
CA ASN A 53 27.78 18.12 2.39
C ASN A 53 26.54 17.95 1.49
N ARG A 54 26.49 18.64 0.33
CA ARG A 54 25.27 18.72 -0.50
C ARG A 54 24.68 17.38 -0.92
N LYS A 55 25.52 16.38 -1.20
CA LYS A 55 25.06 15.03 -1.56
C LYS A 55 24.26 14.40 -0.43
N MET A 56 24.77 14.53 0.80
CA MET A 56 24.11 14.02 2.00
C MET A 56 22.84 14.82 2.27
N PHE A 57 22.89 16.14 2.15
CA PHE A 57 21.71 17.01 2.29
C PHE A 57 20.59 16.61 1.32
N PHE A 58 20.87 16.48 0.02
CA PHE A 58 19.86 16.09 -0.97
C PHE A 58 19.32 14.67 -0.75
N LYS A 59 20.18 13.73 -0.33
CA LYS A 59 19.74 12.38 0.06
C LYS A 59 18.73 12.44 1.20
N ASN A 60 19.05 13.18 2.26
CA ASN A 60 18.21 13.26 3.45
C ASN A 60 16.93 14.07 3.19
N LEU A 61 17.01 15.08 2.32
CA LEU A 61 15.83 15.78 1.80
C LEU A 61 14.91 14.83 1.04
N GLY A 62 15.46 13.92 0.23
CA GLY A 62 14.69 12.85 -0.40
C GLY A 62 13.99 11.94 0.62
N SER A 63 14.70 11.54 1.68
CA SER A 63 14.11 10.77 2.79
C SER A 63 12.93 11.51 3.44
N LEU A 64 13.07 12.82 3.66
CA LEU A 64 12.03 13.65 4.26
C LEU A 64 10.78 13.75 3.37
N HIS A 65 10.95 13.91 2.05
CA HIS A 65 9.83 13.89 1.11
C HIS A 65 9.10 12.53 1.11
N LEU A 66 9.86 11.43 1.12
CA LEU A 66 9.28 10.09 1.18
C LEU A 66 8.52 9.84 2.47
N LEU A 67 9.04 10.31 3.62
CA LEU A 67 8.35 10.25 4.91
C LEU A 67 6.99 10.96 4.83
N VAL A 68 6.99 12.22 4.42
CA VAL A 68 5.79 13.06 4.33
C VAL A 68 4.75 12.44 3.38
N GLN A 69 5.19 12.00 2.20
CA GLN A 69 4.31 11.41 1.20
C GLN A 69 3.67 10.10 1.71
N ARG A 70 4.48 9.20 2.29
CA ARG A 70 3.99 7.89 2.76
C ARG A 70 3.08 8.04 3.96
N TYR A 71 3.39 8.92 4.90
CA TYR A 71 2.52 9.16 6.05
C TYR A 71 1.18 9.77 5.62
N SER A 72 1.20 10.71 4.69
CA SER A 72 -0.03 11.30 4.14
C SER A 72 -0.88 10.24 3.42
N LYS A 73 -0.25 9.37 2.61
CA LYS A 73 -0.94 8.23 1.99
C LYS A 73 -1.55 7.32 3.06
N LEU A 74 -0.79 6.95 4.09
CA LEU A 74 -1.24 6.09 5.18
C LEU A 74 -2.51 6.65 5.84
N LYS A 75 -2.54 7.93 6.21
CA LYS A 75 -3.73 8.58 6.80
C LYS A 75 -4.93 8.62 5.85
N GLN A 76 -4.70 8.77 4.55
CA GLN A 76 -5.78 8.90 3.56
C GLN A 76 -6.38 7.56 3.13
N THR A 77 -5.58 6.49 3.10
CA THR A 77 -5.99 5.19 2.53
C THR A 77 -6.36 4.13 3.57
N ALA A 78 -6.03 4.36 4.85
CA ALA A 78 -6.40 3.46 5.93
C ALA A 78 -7.89 3.63 6.26
N LEU A 79 -8.64 2.54 6.19
CA LEU A 79 -10.02 2.48 6.69
C LEU A 79 -10.01 2.55 8.22
N GLU A 80 -11.14 2.93 8.82
CA GLU A 80 -11.25 3.07 10.27
C GLU A 80 -10.88 1.78 11.02
N VAL A 81 -11.33 0.63 10.52
CA VAL A 81 -11.00 -0.69 11.07
C VAL A 81 -9.52 -1.04 10.91
N GLU A 82 -8.90 -0.69 9.78
CA GLU A 82 -7.47 -0.93 9.53
C GLU A 82 -6.59 -0.02 10.41
N ALA A 83 -6.98 1.25 10.53
CA ALA A 83 -6.29 2.24 11.36
C ALA A 83 -6.39 1.89 12.84
N ALA A 84 -7.49 1.29 13.29
CA ALA A 84 -7.65 0.84 14.67
C ALA A 84 -6.58 -0.19 15.07
N HIS A 85 -6.12 -1.05 14.14
CA HIS A 85 -5.09 -2.05 14.41
C HIS A 85 -3.67 -1.49 14.49
N MET A 86 -3.43 -0.34 13.88
CA MET A 86 -2.12 0.31 13.89
C MET A 86 -2.11 1.57 14.74
N ARG A 87 -3.15 1.79 15.56
CA ARG A 87 -3.38 3.04 16.29
C ARG A 87 -2.16 3.45 17.11
N ASP A 88 -1.65 2.57 17.96
CA ASP A 88 -0.53 2.87 18.85
C ASP A 88 0.75 3.22 18.07
N GLU A 89 1.01 2.51 16.97
CA GLU A 89 2.14 2.79 16.08
C GLU A 89 1.94 4.12 15.32
N MET A 90 0.72 4.41 14.85
CA MET A 90 0.37 5.65 14.18
C MET A 90 0.46 6.86 15.12
N GLU A 91 0.05 6.73 16.38
CA GLU A 91 0.19 7.74 17.43
C GLU A 91 1.66 8.00 17.77
N THR A 92 2.46 6.92 17.84
CA THR A 92 3.92 7.03 18.03
C THR A 92 4.57 7.80 16.88
N VAL A 93 4.22 7.46 15.64
CA VAL A 93 4.70 8.16 14.45
C VAL A 93 4.25 9.63 14.46
N GLU A 94 3.00 9.91 14.82
CA GLU A 94 2.47 11.27 14.88
C GLU A 94 3.22 12.12 15.91
N TRP A 95 3.56 11.55 17.07
CA TRP A 95 4.42 12.22 18.06
C TRP A 95 5.79 12.58 17.47
N HIS A 96 6.40 11.65 16.74
CA HIS A 96 7.70 11.88 16.10
C HIS A 96 7.65 12.93 14.97
N ILE A 97 6.54 12.97 14.21
CA ILE A 97 6.27 13.99 13.21
C ILE A 97 6.08 15.35 13.87
N HIS A 98 5.32 15.42 14.97
CA HIS A 98 5.09 16.66 15.69
C HIS A 98 6.40 17.29 16.21
N ARG A 99 7.33 16.45 16.66
CA ARG A 99 8.70 16.91 16.99
C ARG A 99 9.42 17.51 15.78
N ALA A 100 9.24 16.94 14.60
CA ALA A 100 9.83 17.45 13.36
C ALA A 100 9.15 18.74 12.84
N GLU A 101 7.91 19.02 13.26
CA GLU A 101 7.17 20.24 12.97
C GLU A 101 7.51 21.41 13.89
N THR A 102 7.97 21.13 15.12
CA THR A 102 8.10 22.16 16.17
C THR A 102 9.55 22.55 16.45
N GLY A 103 10.51 21.63 16.33
CA GLY A 103 11.87 21.91 16.81
C GLY A 103 13.01 21.20 16.10
N LEU A 104 12.77 20.30 15.14
CA LEU A 104 13.84 19.64 14.40
C LEU A 104 14.30 20.48 13.22
N THR A 105 15.56 20.89 13.22
CA THR A 105 16.14 21.76 12.19
C THR A 105 17.20 21.04 11.35
N CYS A 106 17.56 21.60 10.19
CA CYS A 106 18.63 21.06 9.35
C CYS A 106 20.02 21.07 10.01
N GLN A 107 20.19 21.85 11.07
CA GLN A 107 21.48 22.08 11.73
C GLN A 107 21.74 21.10 12.87
N ASP A 108 20.71 20.42 13.38
CA ASP A 108 20.89 19.51 14.51
C ASP A 108 21.72 18.29 14.07
N GLN A 109 22.73 17.96 14.87
CA GLN A 109 23.78 17.00 14.54
C GLN A 109 23.26 15.60 14.18
N ASN A 110 22.05 15.24 14.63
CA ASN A 110 21.40 13.94 14.40
C ASN A 110 20.01 14.06 13.73
N SER A 111 19.63 15.24 13.23
CA SER A 111 18.30 15.47 12.61
C SER A 111 18.04 14.49 11.48
N TRP A 112 19.03 14.28 10.62
CA TRP A 112 18.86 13.45 9.43
C TRP A 112 18.82 11.96 9.70
N ASP A 113 19.58 11.47 10.68
CA ASP A 113 19.51 10.07 11.10
C ASP A 113 18.14 9.78 11.73
N TYR A 114 17.65 10.71 12.56
CA TYR A 114 16.30 10.66 13.12
C TYR A 114 15.21 10.63 12.03
N ILE A 115 15.29 11.51 11.02
CA ILE A 115 14.35 11.49 9.88
C ILE A 115 14.45 10.18 9.09
N CYS A 116 15.66 9.62 8.91
CA CYS A 116 15.82 8.34 8.23
C CYS A 116 15.15 7.20 9.01
N THR A 117 15.36 7.12 10.33
CA THR A 117 14.69 6.13 11.18
C THR A 117 13.17 6.28 11.13
N LEU A 118 12.65 7.50 11.28
CA LEU A 118 11.21 7.77 11.22
C LEU A 118 10.63 7.39 9.84
N LYS A 119 11.34 7.71 8.76
CA LYS A 119 10.97 7.30 7.40
C LYS A 119 10.91 5.77 7.27
N ASP A 120 11.85 5.04 7.86
CA ASP A 120 11.85 3.58 7.83
C ASP A 120 10.67 2.99 8.64
N THR A 121 10.33 3.57 9.79
CA THR A 121 9.13 3.18 10.57
C THR A 121 7.84 3.38 9.78
N VAL A 122 7.66 4.56 9.16
CA VAL A 122 6.48 4.85 8.33
C VAL A 122 6.44 3.94 7.11
N TYR A 123 7.58 3.63 6.51
CA TYR A 123 7.67 2.69 5.40
C TYR A 123 7.21 1.28 5.79
N GLN A 124 7.60 0.78 6.96
CA GLN A 124 7.18 -0.53 7.44
C GLN A 124 5.66 -0.58 7.66
N LEU A 125 5.09 0.44 8.29
CA LEU A 125 3.64 0.55 8.50
C LEU A 125 2.85 0.57 7.19
N GLU A 126 3.25 1.44 6.27
CA GLU A 126 2.57 1.57 4.98
C GLU A 126 2.71 0.32 4.12
N THR A 127 3.88 -0.34 4.14
CA THR A 127 4.08 -1.61 3.43
C THR A 127 3.21 -2.72 4.02
N ARG A 128 3.09 -2.78 5.34
CA ARG A 128 2.25 -3.76 6.03
C ARG A 128 0.78 -3.58 5.67
N LEU A 129 0.27 -2.34 5.78
CA LEU A 129 -1.10 -2.00 5.36
C LEU A 129 -1.33 -2.35 3.88
N GLN A 130 -0.45 -1.90 2.99
CA GLN A 130 -0.61 -2.15 1.56
C GLN A 130 -0.63 -3.65 1.26
N LYS A 131 0.26 -4.42 1.87
CA LYS A 131 0.33 -5.87 1.68
C LYS A 131 -0.96 -6.57 2.09
N THR A 132 -1.62 -6.13 3.16
CA THR A 132 -2.92 -6.70 3.55
C THR A 132 -4.03 -6.41 2.55
N LYS A 133 -4.06 -5.20 1.99
CA LYS A 133 -4.99 -4.81 0.92
C LYS A 133 -4.73 -5.63 -0.35
N ASP A 134 -3.47 -5.72 -0.77
CA ASP A 134 -3.08 -6.50 -1.95
C ASP A 134 -3.48 -7.99 -1.83
N ASN A 135 -3.42 -8.54 -0.60
CA ASN A 135 -3.86 -9.89 -0.33
C ASN A 135 -5.38 -10.06 -0.49
N ILE A 136 -6.18 -9.11 -0.01
CA ILE A 136 -7.64 -9.11 -0.20
C ILE A 136 -7.98 -8.96 -1.69
N ASP A 137 -7.33 -8.03 -2.40
CA ASP A 137 -7.51 -7.84 -3.84
C ASP A 137 -7.21 -9.13 -4.62
N MET A 138 -6.15 -9.85 -4.24
CA MET A 138 -5.80 -11.13 -4.86
C MET A 138 -6.87 -12.21 -4.58
N MET A 139 -7.43 -12.26 -3.37
CA MET A 139 -8.54 -13.16 -3.05
C MET A 139 -9.75 -12.86 -3.93
N GLU A 140 -10.13 -11.58 -4.08
CA GLU A 140 -11.21 -11.15 -4.97
C GLU A 140 -10.96 -11.58 -6.42
N VAL A 141 -9.73 -11.39 -6.92
CA VAL A 141 -9.36 -11.80 -8.29
C VAL A 141 -9.56 -13.29 -8.49
N LEU A 142 -9.17 -14.13 -7.52
CA LEU A 142 -9.34 -15.58 -7.58
C LEU A 142 -10.84 -15.96 -7.58
N MET A 143 -11.60 -15.44 -6.61
CA MET A 143 -13.03 -15.73 -6.46
C MET A 143 -13.84 -15.27 -7.70
N ASN A 144 -13.56 -14.08 -8.20
CA ASN A 144 -14.16 -13.56 -9.44
C ASN A 144 -13.70 -14.34 -10.69
N GLY A 145 -12.56 -15.03 -10.62
CA GLY A 145 -12.08 -15.92 -11.67
C GLY A 145 -12.95 -17.16 -11.85
N TRP A 146 -13.63 -17.63 -10.80
CA TRP A 146 -14.42 -18.86 -10.82
C TRP A 146 -15.66 -18.74 -11.72
N SER A 147 -16.32 -17.59 -11.74
CA SER A 147 -17.47 -17.32 -12.61
C SER A 147 -17.12 -17.24 -14.10
N LYS A 148 -15.86 -16.90 -14.42
CA LYS A 148 -15.36 -16.83 -15.81
C LYS A 148 -15.19 -18.20 -16.47
N GLN A 149 -15.22 -19.29 -15.68
CA GLN A 149 -15.06 -20.66 -16.19
C GLN A 149 -16.28 -21.53 -15.84
N PRO A 150 -17.40 -21.37 -16.59
CA PRO A 150 -18.58 -22.22 -16.42
C PRO A 150 -18.22 -23.70 -16.49
N MET A 151 -18.84 -24.50 -15.62
CA MET A 151 -18.53 -25.94 -15.49
C MET A 151 -18.78 -26.71 -16.80
N PHE A 152 -19.81 -26.31 -17.56
CA PHE A 152 -20.17 -26.92 -18.84
C PHE A 152 -20.27 -25.88 -19.94
N CYS A 153 -19.73 -26.22 -21.12
CA CYS A 153 -19.80 -25.38 -22.32
C CYS A 153 -20.20 -26.22 -23.54
N ARG A 154 -20.65 -25.55 -24.60
CA ARG A 154 -20.85 -26.17 -25.92
C ARG A 154 -19.51 -26.69 -26.47
N LYS A 155 -19.54 -27.79 -27.22
CA LYS A 155 -18.36 -28.33 -27.90
C LYS A 155 -17.78 -27.26 -28.86
N ASP A 156 -16.46 -27.06 -28.81
CA ASP A 156 -15.73 -26.04 -29.58
C ASP A 156 -16.20 -24.58 -29.36
N HIS A 157 -16.95 -24.30 -28.29
CA HIS A 157 -17.54 -22.98 -28.00
C HIS A 157 -18.44 -22.41 -29.12
N LYS A 158 -18.92 -23.26 -30.05
CA LYS A 158 -19.78 -22.85 -31.16
C LYS A 158 -21.26 -22.93 -30.77
N LYS A 159 -22.06 -21.94 -31.17
CA LYS A 159 -23.52 -21.89 -30.91
C LYS A 159 -24.31 -23.07 -31.51
N GLU A 160 -23.82 -23.71 -32.55
CA GLU A 160 -24.51 -24.84 -33.18
C GLU A 160 -24.13 -26.20 -32.57
N SER A 161 -23.13 -26.22 -31.69
CA SER A 161 -22.63 -27.45 -31.08
C SER A 161 -23.47 -27.88 -29.88
N THR A 162 -23.56 -29.21 -29.71
CA THR A 162 -24.15 -29.84 -28.53
C THR A 162 -23.30 -29.64 -27.27
N LEU A 163 -23.92 -29.88 -26.10
CA LEU A 163 -23.24 -29.88 -24.82
C LEU A 163 -22.13 -30.94 -24.80
N GLN A 164 -20.93 -30.56 -24.35
CA GLN A 164 -19.78 -31.45 -24.34
C GLN A 164 -19.80 -32.40 -23.13
N LEU A 165 -20.59 -33.48 -23.21
CA LEU A 165 -20.77 -34.46 -22.12
C LEU A 165 -19.66 -35.51 -22.04
N ASP A 166 -18.95 -35.75 -23.15
CA ASP A 166 -17.87 -36.74 -23.29
C ASP A 166 -16.69 -36.48 -22.34
N VAL A 167 -16.46 -35.22 -21.96
CA VAL A 167 -15.39 -34.82 -21.02
C VAL A 167 -15.91 -34.37 -19.66
N ARG A 168 -17.17 -34.66 -19.31
CA ARG A 168 -17.81 -34.19 -18.07
C ARG A 168 -16.98 -34.50 -16.83
N ALA A 169 -16.55 -35.75 -16.65
CA ALA A 169 -15.78 -36.16 -15.48
C ALA A 169 -14.44 -35.41 -15.40
N ALA A 170 -13.75 -35.25 -16.52
CA ALA A 170 -12.48 -34.53 -16.58
C ALA A 170 -12.66 -33.02 -16.31
N ARG A 171 -13.73 -32.39 -16.80
CA ARG A 171 -14.05 -30.98 -16.52
C ARG A 171 -14.38 -30.76 -15.05
N VAL A 172 -15.24 -31.59 -14.47
CA VAL A 172 -15.58 -31.50 -13.04
C VAL A 172 -14.32 -31.66 -12.18
N ALA A 173 -13.49 -32.67 -12.47
CA ALA A 173 -12.24 -32.88 -11.77
C ALA A 173 -11.28 -31.68 -11.91
N LYS A 174 -11.17 -31.10 -13.12
CA LYS A 174 -10.33 -29.91 -13.36
C LYS A 174 -10.83 -28.69 -12.58
N THR A 175 -12.12 -28.37 -12.66
CA THR A 175 -12.71 -27.25 -11.93
C THR A 175 -12.54 -27.41 -10.42
N TYR A 176 -12.81 -28.60 -9.90
CA TYR A 176 -12.63 -28.90 -8.48
C TYR A 176 -11.16 -28.76 -8.03
N ASN A 177 -10.21 -29.26 -8.83
CA ASN A 177 -8.78 -29.12 -8.52
C ASN A 177 -8.32 -27.67 -8.56
N ASN A 178 -8.83 -26.85 -9.48
CA ASN A 178 -8.53 -25.42 -9.52
C ASN A 178 -9.09 -24.70 -8.30
N LEU A 179 -10.37 -24.92 -7.96
CA LEU A 179 -11.00 -24.35 -6.77
C LEU A 179 -10.26 -24.72 -5.49
N ARG A 180 -9.78 -25.98 -5.37
CA ARG A 180 -8.99 -26.40 -4.21
C ARG A 180 -7.67 -25.64 -4.10
N LYS A 181 -6.93 -25.48 -5.21
CA LYS A 181 -5.67 -24.73 -5.23
C LYS A 181 -5.87 -23.25 -4.92
N ASP A 182 -6.92 -22.65 -5.47
CA ASP A 182 -7.27 -21.27 -5.17
C ASP A 182 -7.66 -21.13 -3.70
N GLY A 183 -8.42 -22.09 -3.15
CA GLY A 183 -8.77 -22.14 -1.73
C GLY A 183 -7.54 -22.25 -0.80
N GLU A 184 -6.54 -23.06 -1.15
CA GLU A 184 -5.25 -23.11 -0.44
C GLU A 184 -4.55 -21.75 -0.48
N THR A 185 -4.57 -21.08 -1.63
CA THR A 185 -3.96 -19.74 -1.81
C THR A 185 -4.68 -18.70 -0.95
N ILE A 186 -6.01 -18.66 -0.99
CA ILE A 186 -6.84 -17.75 -0.20
C ILE A 186 -6.60 -17.99 1.30
N HIS A 187 -6.54 -19.25 1.73
CA HIS A 187 -6.24 -19.59 3.12
C HIS A 187 -4.87 -19.05 3.56
N ASN A 188 -3.83 -19.22 2.74
CA ASN A 188 -2.49 -18.71 3.04
C ASN A 188 -2.45 -17.18 3.10
N LEU A 189 -3.12 -16.49 2.16
CA LEU A 189 -3.22 -15.03 2.16
C LEU A 189 -3.97 -14.52 3.40
N SER A 190 -5.01 -15.23 3.83
CA SER A 190 -5.76 -14.90 5.05
C SER A 190 -4.89 -15.07 6.30
N GLN A 191 -4.09 -16.14 6.37
CA GLN A 191 -3.13 -16.33 7.45
C GLN A 191 -2.03 -15.25 7.45
N GLU A 192 -1.56 -14.83 6.27
CA GLU A 192 -0.60 -13.74 6.16
C GLU A 192 -1.18 -12.43 6.71
N ASN A 193 -2.41 -12.07 6.34
CA ASN A 193 -3.09 -10.90 6.90
C ASN A 193 -3.26 -11.00 8.43
N MET A 194 -3.55 -12.21 8.92
CA MET A 194 -3.61 -12.50 10.35
C MET A 194 -2.30 -12.18 11.06
N ILE A 195 -1.16 -12.54 10.47
CA ILE A 195 0.16 -12.24 11.04
C ILE A 195 0.49 -10.75 10.92
N LEU A 196 0.16 -10.11 9.80
CA LEU A 196 0.51 -8.71 9.54
C LEU A 196 -0.23 -7.72 10.47
N PHE A 197 -1.48 -8.01 10.88
CA PHE A 197 -2.24 -7.11 11.76
C PHE A 197 -2.49 -7.65 13.17
N PHE A 198 -2.56 -8.96 13.34
CA PHE A 198 -3.07 -9.57 14.57
C PHE A 198 -2.04 -10.46 15.27
N ALA A 199 -0.75 -10.36 14.93
CA ALA A 199 0.31 -11.14 15.58
C ALA A 199 0.35 -10.95 17.11
N ALA A 200 -0.09 -9.81 17.63
CA ALA A 200 -0.17 -9.55 19.06
C ALA A 200 -1.44 -10.13 19.73
N ASP A 201 -2.54 -10.29 18.99
CA ASP A 201 -3.80 -10.85 19.51
C ASP A 201 -4.64 -11.49 18.39
N SER A 202 -4.35 -12.76 18.12
CA SER A 202 -5.05 -13.59 17.13
C SER A 202 -6.46 -14.00 17.55
N SER A 203 -6.91 -13.64 18.76
CA SER A 203 -8.25 -13.94 19.28
C SER A 203 -9.17 -12.72 19.36
N SER A 204 -8.66 -11.56 18.95
CA SER A 204 -9.38 -10.28 18.96
C SER A 204 -10.65 -10.33 18.10
N ASP A 205 -11.64 -9.52 18.46
CA ASP A 205 -12.90 -9.44 17.70
C ASP A 205 -12.68 -8.94 16.27
N ALA A 206 -11.63 -8.17 16.04
CA ALA A 206 -11.29 -7.73 14.70
C ALA A 206 -10.61 -8.79 13.84
N SER A 207 -9.84 -9.72 14.46
CA SER A 207 -9.39 -10.92 13.77
C SER A 207 -10.58 -11.74 13.28
N LYS A 208 -11.61 -11.91 14.12
CA LYS A 208 -12.84 -12.61 13.75
C LYS A 208 -13.57 -11.87 12.64
N ALA A 209 -13.72 -10.55 12.74
CA ALA A 209 -14.35 -9.74 11.70
C ALA A 209 -13.64 -9.87 10.34
N ASN A 210 -12.31 -9.93 10.31
CA ASN A 210 -11.56 -10.19 9.07
C ASN A 210 -11.85 -11.59 8.51
N LEU A 211 -11.94 -12.62 9.35
CA LEU A 211 -12.28 -13.98 8.92
C LEU A 211 -13.72 -14.06 8.40
N GLU A 212 -14.68 -13.41 9.07
CA GLU A 212 -16.07 -13.31 8.65
C GLU A 212 -16.19 -12.59 7.30
N TYR A 213 -15.45 -11.49 7.12
CA TYR A 213 -15.38 -10.77 5.84
C TYR A 213 -14.89 -11.67 4.70
N VAL A 214 -13.80 -12.43 4.92
CA VAL A 214 -13.28 -13.37 3.91
C VAL A 214 -14.26 -14.51 3.64
N ASP A 215 -14.98 -15.00 4.66
CA ASP A 215 -16.01 -16.03 4.49
C ASP A 215 -17.19 -15.54 3.65
N GLU A 216 -17.66 -14.32 3.89
CA GLU A 216 -18.71 -13.68 3.08
C GLU A 216 -18.29 -13.56 1.60
N MET A 217 -17.04 -13.12 1.34
CA MET A 217 -16.49 -13.05 -0.02
C MET A 217 -16.45 -14.44 -0.69
N MET A 218 -16.05 -15.49 0.04
CA MET A 218 -16.04 -16.87 -0.47
C MET A 218 -17.45 -17.32 -0.86
N VAL A 219 -18.45 -17.05 -0.02
CA VAL A 219 -19.86 -17.39 -0.29
C VAL A 219 -20.35 -16.69 -1.56
N GLU A 220 -20.06 -15.40 -1.73
CA GLU A 220 -20.43 -14.65 -2.93
C GLU A 220 -19.71 -15.20 -4.18
N GLY A 221 -18.41 -15.48 -4.08
CA GLY A 221 -17.62 -16.07 -5.16
C GLY A 221 -18.18 -17.41 -5.63
N PHE A 222 -18.53 -18.31 -4.70
CA PHE A 222 -19.16 -19.58 -5.04
C PHE A 222 -20.55 -19.39 -5.64
N PHE A 223 -21.37 -18.50 -5.07
CA PHE A 223 -22.69 -18.21 -5.58
C PHE A 223 -22.63 -17.71 -7.03
N SER A 224 -21.71 -16.79 -7.33
CA SER A 224 -21.46 -16.27 -8.67
C SER A 224 -21.04 -17.39 -9.63
N ALA A 225 -20.07 -18.23 -9.24
CA ALA A 225 -19.60 -19.34 -10.06
C ALA A 225 -20.69 -20.36 -10.42
N VAL A 226 -21.53 -20.72 -9.43
CA VAL A 226 -22.66 -21.64 -9.63
C VAL A 226 -23.73 -20.99 -10.51
N SER A 227 -24.08 -19.73 -10.24
CA SER A 227 -25.11 -19.00 -10.99
C SER A 227 -24.73 -18.87 -12.46
N THR A 228 -23.51 -18.42 -12.77
CA THR A 228 -23.04 -18.33 -14.17
C THR A 228 -23.02 -19.69 -14.85
N SER A 229 -22.62 -20.76 -14.15
CA SER A 229 -22.64 -22.11 -14.72
C SER A 229 -24.07 -22.59 -15.05
N LEU A 230 -25.05 -22.28 -14.20
CA LEU A 230 -26.45 -22.62 -14.42
C LEU A 230 -27.07 -21.79 -15.55
N GLU A 231 -26.76 -20.50 -15.64
CA GLU A 231 -27.21 -19.63 -16.72
C GLU A 231 -26.69 -20.10 -18.08
N VAL A 232 -25.40 -20.46 -18.16
CA VAL A 232 -24.83 -21.05 -19.36
C VAL A 232 -25.54 -22.36 -19.72
N LEU A 233 -25.80 -23.24 -18.76
CA LEU A 233 -26.54 -24.47 -19.01
C LEU A 233 -27.97 -24.20 -19.53
N LEU A 234 -28.68 -23.25 -18.94
CA LEU A 234 -30.02 -22.85 -19.34
C LEU A 234 -30.04 -22.25 -20.75
N SER A 235 -29.07 -21.39 -21.09
CA SER A 235 -28.95 -20.82 -22.44
C SER A 235 -28.72 -21.91 -23.50
N ILE A 236 -27.88 -22.91 -23.20
CA ILE A 236 -27.64 -24.06 -24.06
C ILE A 236 -28.94 -24.85 -24.26
N TRP A 237 -29.68 -25.12 -23.17
CA TRP A 237 -30.93 -25.87 -23.24
C TRP A 237 -32.02 -25.12 -24.02
N ARG A 238 -32.07 -23.80 -23.92
CA ARG A 238 -32.99 -22.93 -24.68
C ARG A 238 -32.58 -22.73 -26.15
N GLY A 239 -31.44 -23.26 -26.58
CA GLY A 239 -30.94 -23.12 -27.96
C GLY A 239 -30.43 -21.72 -28.32
N GLN A 240 -30.12 -20.87 -27.33
CA GLN A 240 -29.64 -19.50 -27.53
C GLN A 240 -28.12 -19.39 -27.70
#